data_AF-A0A327WWV5-F1
#
_entry.id   AF-A0A327WWV5-F1
#
_cell.length_a   1.000
_cell.length_b   1.000
_cell.length_c   1.000
_cell.angle_alpha   90.00
_cell.angle_beta   90.00
_cell.angle_gamma   90.00
#
_symmetry.space_group_name_H-M   'P 1'
#
loop_
_entity.id
_entity.type
_entity.pdbx_description
1 polymer ?
#
loop_
_entity_poly.entity_id
_entity_poly.type
_entity_poly.pdbx_seq_one_letter_code
_entity_poly.pdbx_strand_id
1 'polypeptide(L)' 'MQQYIASYKTKLIAHWLQYSDKRINGIASEFYFTDESHLNKFFRKQVGHSPREYRERMRQAERVGA' A
#
# COMPACT_ATOMS: atom_id res chain seq x y z
N MET A 1 -1.50 10.93 18.83
CA MET A 1 -0.34 11.14 17.93
C MET A 1 -0.05 9.96 17.01
N GLN A 2 0.10 8.73 17.53
CA GLN A 2 0.53 7.55 16.74
C GLN A 2 -0.37 7.21 15.52
N GLN A 3 -1.68 7.42 15.63
CA GLN A 3 -2.62 7.11 14.55
C GLN A 3 -2.49 8.04 13.33
N TYR A 4 -2.07 9.29 13.55
CA TYR A 4 -1.91 10.27 12.47
C TYR A 4 -0.75 9.89 11.54
N ILE A 5 0.39 9.51 12.12
CA ILE A 5 1.57 9.07 11.37
C ILE A 5 1.24 7.79 10.59
N ALA A 6 0.56 6.83 11.23
CA ALA A 6 0.15 5.59 10.56
C ALA A 6 -0.80 5.85 9.39
N SER A 7 -1.80 6.72 9.57
CA SER A 7 -2.74 7.10 8.51
C SER A 7 -2.04 7.81 7.35
N TYR A 8 -1.16 8.76 7.64
CA TYR A 8 -0.39 9.46 6.61
C TYR A 8 0.52 8.52 5.82
N LYS A 9 1.27 7.67 6.53
CA LYS A 9 2.12 6.62 5.92
C LYS A 9 1.30 5.69 5.02
N THR A 10 0.10 5.30 5.47
CA THR A 10 -0.82 4.46 4.69
C THR A 10 -1.26 5.15 3.40
N LYS A 11 -1.59 6.45 3.44
CA LYS A 11 -1.98 7.20 2.23
C LYS A 11 -0.85 7.27 1.21
N LEU A 12 0.39 7.49 1.65
CA LEU A 12 1.55 7.50 0.75
C LEU A 12 1.80 6.14 0.11
N ILE A 13 1.74 5.06 0.89
CA ILE A 13 1.87 3.69 0.38
C ILE A 13 0.76 3.40 -0.64
N ALA A 14 -0.49 3.78 -0.34
CA ALA A 14 -1.63 3.59 -1.25
C ALA A 14 -1.42 4.33 -2.59
N HIS A 15 -0.97 5.58 -2.54
CA HIS A 15 -0.62 6.36 -3.73
C HIS A 15 0.45 5.67 -4.57
N TRP A 16 1.51 5.15 -3.95
CA TRP A 16 2.58 4.41 -4.64
C TRP A 16 2.09 3.08 -5.21
N LEU A 17 1.18 2.39 -4.53
CA LEU A 17 0.59 1.15 -5.03
C LEU A 17 -0.26 1.36 -6.28
N GLN A 18 -0.97 2.50 -6.34
CA GLN A 18 -1.86 2.86 -7.43
C GLN A 18 -1.10 3.43 -8.63
N TYR A 19 -0.26 4.44 -8.41
CA TYR A 19 0.34 5.23 -9.49
C TYR A 19 1.77 4.81 -9.85
N SER A 20 2.33 3.78 -9.23
CA SER A 20 3.68 3.30 -9.53
C SER A 20 3.73 1.80 -9.82
N ASP A 21 4.60 1.43 -10.76
CA ASP A 21 4.98 0.04 -11.05
C ASP A 21 6.06 -0.51 -10.12
N LYS A 22 6.43 0.22 -9.05
CA LYS A 22 7.37 -0.27 -8.03
C LYS A 22 6.89 -1.62 -7.47
N ARG A 23 7.82 -2.56 -7.29
CA ARG A 23 7.54 -3.84 -6.61
C ARG A 23 7.19 -3.59 -5.14
N ILE A 24 6.33 -4.42 -4.57
CA ILE A 24 5.90 -4.28 -3.16
C ILE A 24 7.11 -4.33 -2.22
N ASN A 25 8.07 -5.23 -2.45
CA ASN A 25 9.37 -5.24 -1.77
C ASN A 25 10.10 -3.88 -1.80
N GLY A 26 10.12 -3.20 -2.95
CA GLY A 26 10.77 -1.89 -3.07
C GLY A 26 10.04 -0.80 -2.27
N ILE A 27 8.71 -0.85 -2.25
CA ILE A 27 7.88 0.02 -1.39
C ILE A 27 8.16 -0.29 0.08
N ALA A 28 8.26 -1.56 0.46
CA ALA A 28 8.59 -1.95 1.83
C ALA A 28 9.91 -1.33 2.30
N SER A 29 10.97 -1.44 1.50
CA SER A 29 12.28 -0.85 1.81
C SER A 29 12.22 0.68 1.92
N GLU A 30 11.51 1.36 1.02
CA GLU A 30 11.40 2.84 1.03
C GLU A 30 10.72 3.38 2.31
N PHE A 31 9.76 2.63 2.82
CA PHE A 31 9.02 3.00 4.02
C PHE A 31 9.63 2.39 5.30
N TYR A 32 10.88 1.94 5.24
CA TYR A 32 11.64 1.37 6.36
C TYR A 32 10.95 0.14 6.98
N PHE A 33 10.25 -0.65 6.17
CA PHE A 33 9.80 -1.97 6.58
C PHE A 33 10.92 -2.99 6.38
N THR A 34 11.05 -3.91 7.33
CA THR A 34 12.03 -4.99 7.30
C THR A 34 11.88 -5.89 6.07
N ASP A 35 10.64 -6.16 5.69
CA ASP A 35 10.28 -7.06 4.60
C ASP A 35 8.83 -6.80 4.16
N GLU A 36 8.43 -7.43 3.05
CA GLU A 36 7.07 -7.33 2.52
C GLU A 36 6.01 -7.82 3.51
N SER A 37 6.31 -8.81 4.37
CA SER A 37 5.33 -9.32 5.35
C SER A 37 5.06 -8.29 6.44
N HIS A 38 6.08 -7.53 6.86
CA HIS A 38 5.91 -6.42 7.78
C HIS A 38 5.03 -5.31 7.16
N LEU A 39 5.30 -4.91 5.91
CA LEU A 39 4.44 -3.98 5.17
C LEU A 39 3.01 -4.52 5.05
N ASN A 40 2.84 -5.79 4.72
CA ASN A 40 1.54 -6.42 4.50
C ASN A 40 0.71 -6.42 5.78
N LYS A 41 1.29 -6.82 6.93
CA LYS A 41 0.63 -6.74 8.24
C LYS A 41 0.22 -5.32 8.59
N PHE A 42 1.10 -4.34 8.39
CA PHE A 42 0.82 -2.94 8.65
C PHE A 42 -0.33 -2.42 7.77
N PHE A 43 -0.23 -2.60 6.46
CA PHE A 43 -1.17 -2.07 5.49
C PHE A 43 -2.55 -2.73 5.62
N ARG A 44 -2.59 -4.05 5.83
CA ARG A 44 -3.83 -4.78 6.07
C ARG A 44 -4.54 -4.32 7.35
N LYS A 45 -3.80 -3.98 8.40
CA LYS A 45 -4.39 -3.42 9.64
C LYS A 45 -5.04 -2.06 9.42
N GLN A 46 -4.55 -1.27 8.45
CA GLN A 46 -5.03 0.09 8.19
C GLN A 46 -6.15 0.14 7.12
N VAL A 47 -6.03 -0.68 6.06
CA VAL A 47 -6.91 -0.63 4.86
C VAL A 47 -7.81 -1.87 4.75
N GLY A 48 -7.57 -2.91 5.56
CA GLY A 48 -8.31 -4.18 5.53
C GLY A 48 -7.84 -5.16 4.45
N HIS A 49 -6.97 -4.75 3.54
CA HIS A 49 -6.50 -5.55 2.40
C HIS A 49 -4.97 -5.55 2.31
N SER A 50 -4.39 -6.58 1.69
CA SER A 50 -2.96 -6.57 1.41
C SER A 50 -2.58 -5.51 0.36
N PRO A 51 -1.33 -5.04 0.33
CA PRO A 51 -0.84 -4.11 -0.70
C PRO A 51 -1.08 -4.62 -2.12
N ARG A 52 -0.97 -5.94 -2.32
CA ARG A 52 -1.17 -6.60 -3.62
C ARG A 52 -2.64 -6.54 -4.04
N GLU A 53 -3.55 -6.96 -3.16
CA GLU A 53 -5.00 -6.90 -3.41
C GLU A 53 -5.46 -5.47 -3.67
N TYR A 54 -4.92 -4.50 -2.91
CA TYR A 54 -5.23 -3.09 -3.11
C TYR A 54 -4.82 -2.61 -4.50
N ARG A 55 -3.60 -2.94 -4.95
CA ARG A 55 -3.12 -2.60 -6.30
C ARG A 55 -3.98 -3.25 -7.39
N GLU A 56 -4.33 -4.52 -7.24
CA GLU A 56 -5.18 -5.22 -8.23
C GLU A 56 -6.57 -4.59 -8.33
N ARG A 57 -7.19 -4.26 -7.19
CA ARG A 57 -8.49 -3.57 -7.16
C ARG A 57 -8.43 -2.19 -7.81
N MET A 58 -7.39 -1.40 -7.56
CA MET A 58 -7.25 -0.08 -8.17
C MET A 58 -7.09 -0.18 -9.68
N ARG A 59 -6.26 -1.12 -10.17
CA ARG A 59 -6.11 -1.35 -11.61
C ARG A 59 -7.39 -1.88 -12.27
N GLN A 60 -8.20 -2.64 -11.55
CA GLN A 60 -9.52 -3.08 -12.03
C GLN A 60 -10.52 -1.93 -12.08
N ALA A 61 -10.55 -1.08 -11.05
CA ALA A 61 -11.42 0.10 -11.01
C ALA A 61 -11.13 1.07 -12.16
N GLU A 62 -9.84 1.29 -12.48
CA GLU A 62 -9.43 2.11 -13.63
C GLU A 62 -9.88 1.55 -14.98
N ARG A 63 -10.08 0.22 -15.10
CA ARG A 63 -10.51 -0.44 -16.33
C ARG A 63 -12.02 -0.46 -16.54
N VAL A 64 -12.80 -0.39 -15.47
CA VAL A 64 -14.28 -0.43 -15.51
C VAL A 64 -14.87 0.97 -15.69
N GLY A 65 -14.10 2.03 -15.43
CA GLY A 65 -14.50 3.42 -15.64
C GLY A 65 -14.21 3.99 -17.04
N ALA A 66 -13.82 3.15 -18.02
CA ALA A 66 -13.53 3.53 -19.40
C ALA A 66 -14.64 3.09 -20.35
#